data_AF-A0A3D4F7W0-F1
#
_entry.id   AF-A0A3D4F7W0-F1
#
_cell.length_a   1.000
_cell.length_b   1.000
_cell.length_c   1.000
_cell.angle_alpha   90.00
_cell.angle_beta   90.00
_cell.angle_gamma   90.00
#
_symmetry.space_group_name_H-M   'P 1'
#
loop_
_entity.id
_entity.type
_entity.pdbx_description
1 polymer ?
#
loop_
_entity_poly.entity_id
_entity_poly.type
_entity_poly.pdbx_seq_one_letter_code
_entity_poly.pdbx_strand_id
1 'polypeptide(L)'
;HLGDAQKGLFSMEMWGGATFDTAMRFLREDPWERLRVLRKQIPNICFQMLFRGSNAVGYSNYPDNVVDGFVRHAADAGMDIFRVFDSLNYLPNLKTAMEAVQQTHGI
;
A
#
# COMPACT_ATOMS: atom_id res chain seq x y z
N HIS A 1 -4.49 13.95 -20.19
CA HIS A 1 -4.03 13.69 -18.81
C HIS A 1 -4.42 12.27 -18.43
N LEU A 2 -3.57 11.50 -17.75
CA LEU A 2 -3.84 10.09 -17.39
C LEU A 2 -5.18 9.88 -16.66
N GLY A 3 -5.69 10.91 -15.96
CA GLY A 3 -7.01 10.89 -15.30
C GLY A 3 -8.23 10.84 -16.25
N ASP A 4 -8.09 11.22 -17.52
CA ASP A 4 -9.20 11.21 -18.48
C ASP A 4 -9.38 9.84 -19.18
N ALA A 5 -8.35 8.99 -19.17
CA ALA A 5 -8.32 7.77 -19.99
C ALA A 5 -9.06 6.57 -19.39
N GLN A 6 -9.55 6.64 -18.14
CA GLN A 6 -10.02 5.47 -17.40
C GLN A 6 -11.31 5.72 -16.61
N LYS A 7 -12.33 6.31 -17.26
CA LYS A 7 -13.70 6.29 -16.75
C LYS A 7 -14.21 4.84 -16.78
N GLY A 8 -14.02 4.11 -15.67
CA GLY A 8 -14.47 2.72 -15.51
C GLY A 8 -13.55 1.80 -14.70
N LEU A 9 -12.37 2.25 -14.27
CA LEU A 9 -11.54 1.44 -13.37
C LEU A 9 -12.02 1.53 -11.91
N PHE A 10 -12.09 0.37 -11.25
CA PHE A 10 -12.37 0.27 -9.82
C PHE A 10 -11.20 0.80 -8.97
N SER A 11 -9.96 0.46 -9.35
CA SER A 11 -8.75 0.92 -8.67
C SER A 11 -7.54 0.94 -9.61
N MET A 12 -6.53 1.72 -9.23
CA MET A 12 -5.23 1.75 -9.88
C MET A 12 -4.20 1.13 -8.93
N GLU A 13 -3.67 -0.03 -9.30
CA GLU A 13 -2.56 -0.66 -8.57
C GLU A 13 -1.26 0.09 -8.92
N MET A 14 -0.78 0.90 -7.99
CA MET A 14 0.33 1.82 -8.24
C MET A 14 1.41 1.81 -7.15
N TRP A 15 1.24 0.98 -6.12
CA TRP A 15 2.09 0.95 -4.93
C TRP A 15 2.21 -0.46 -4.33
N GLY A 16 3.25 -0.67 -3.52
CA GLY A 16 3.50 -1.95 -2.84
C GLY A 16 4.46 -2.89 -3.60
N GLY A 17 4.74 -4.04 -2.98
CA GLY A 17 5.74 -4.99 -3.45
C GLY A 17 7.14 -4.36 -3.63
N ALA A 18 7.80 -4.68 -4.74
CA ALA A 18 9.15 -4.20 -5.05
C ALA A 18 9.22 -2.70 -5.37
N THR A 19 8.09 -2.01 -5.63
CA THR A 19 8.12 -0.59 -6.03
C THR A 19 8.56 0.34 -4.90
N PHE A 20 8.22 0.01 -3.64
CA PHE A 20 8.62 0.76 -2.46
C PHE A 20 10.13 0.59 -2.19
N ASP A 21 10.62 -0.65 -2.18
CA ASP A 21 12.05 -0.95 -1.98
C ASP A 21 12.89 -0.45 -3.16
N THR A 22 12.39 -0.54 -4.39
CA THR A 22 13.12 -0.07 -5.59
C THR A 22 13.20 1.46 -5.65
N ALA A 23 12.14 2.17 -5.26
CA ALA A 23 12.16 3.62 -5.20
C ALA A 23 13.22 4.13 -4.21
N MET A 24 13.28 3.52 -3.01
CA MET A 24 14.25 3.91 -2.00
C MET A 24 15.68 3.45 -2.33
N ARG A 25 15.87 2.20 -2.78
CA ARG A 25 17.20 1.61 -2.99
C ARG A 25 17.86 2.03 -4.30
N PHE A 26 17.09 2.11 -5.39
CA PHE A 26 17.64 2.31 -6.73
C PHE A 26 17.37 3.71 -7.29
N LEU A 27 16.18 4.27 -7.03
CA LEU A 27 15.81 5.59 -7.57
C LEU A 27 16.18 6.74 -6.62
N ARG A 28 16.47 6.46 -5.34
CA ARG A 28 16.70 7.46 -4.27
C ARG A 28 15.54 8.47 -4.17
N GLU A 29 14.34 8.02 -4.48
CA GLU A 29 13.12 8.83 -4.41
C GLU A 29 12.32 8.46 -3.17
N ASP A 30 11.67 9.45 -2.57
CA ASP A 30 10.72 9.20 -1.49
C ASP A 30 9.42 8.60 -2.08
N PRO A 31 9.10 7.33 -1.79
CA PRO A 31 7.88 6.71 -2.29
C PRO A 31 6.64 7.46 -1.79
N TRP A 32 6.66 8.02 -0.57
CA TRP A 32 5.53 8.74 0.03
C TRP A 32 5.20 10.01 -0.74
N GLU A 33 6.22 10.75 -1.17
CA GLU A 33 6.01 11.94 -1.97
C GLU A 33 5.42 11.58 -3.34
N ARG A 34 5.87 10.49 -3.95
CA ARG A 34 5.26 9.96 -5.18
C ARG A 34 3.77 9.66 -4.99
N LEU A 35 3.39 9.04 -3.87
CA LEU A 35 1.99 8.75 -3.55
C LEU A 35 1.16 10.03 -3.43
N ARG A 36 1.64 11.03 -2.68
CA ARG A 36 0.95 12.32 -2.49
C ARG A 36 0.77 13.08 -3.81
N VAL A 37 1.80 13.13 -4.65
CA VAL A 37 1.75 13.78 -5.96
C VAL A 37 0.72 13.10 -6.86
N LEU A 38 0.74 11.76 -6.92
CA LEU A 38 -0.21 11.01 -7.73
C LEU A 38 -1.64 11.15 -7.20
N ARG A 39 -1.84 11.14 -5.88
CA ARG A 39 -3.16 11.34 -5.28
C ARG A 39 -3.73 12.73 -5.59
N LYS A 40 -2.89 13.75 -5.61
CA LYS A 40 -3.29 15.12 -6.01
C LYS A 40 -3.69 15.21 -7.49
N GLN A 41 -3.03 14.44 -8.36
CA GLN A 41 -3.33 14.43 -9.80
C GLN A 41 -4.52 13.52 -10.16
N ILE A 42 -4.78 12.49 -9.36
CA ILE A 42 -5.81 11.48 -9.61
C ILE A 42 -6.69 11.31 -8.35
N PRO A 43 -7.55 12.30 -8.04
CA PRO A 43 -8.41 12.25 -6.86
C PRO A 43 -9.65 11.35 -7.03
N ASN A 44 -9.92 10.90 -8.26
CA ASN A 44 -11.17 10.26 -8.67
C ASN A 44 -11.08 8.73 -8.85
N ILE A 45 -9.92 8.13 -8.61
CA ILE A 45 -9.68 6.68 -8.77
C ILE A 45 -9.08 6.15 -7.45
N CYS A 46 -9.60 5.03 -6.96
CA CYS A 46 -9.07 4.39 -5.76
C CYS A 46 -7.64 3.89 -6.01
N PHE A 47 -6.72 4.16 -5.08
CA PHE A 47 -5.37 3.65 -5.13
C PHE A 47 -5.30 2.32 -4.42
N GLN A 48 -4.64 1.35 -5.07
CA GLN A 48 -4.48 0.01 -4.56
C GLN A 48 -3.00 -0.32 -4.38
N MET A 49 -2.70 -1.05 -3.30
CA MET A 49 -1.38 -1.61 -3.08
C MET A 49 -1.39 -3.10 -2.77
N LEU A 50 -0.31 -3.78 -3.16
CA LEU A 50 -0.01 -5.15 -2.75
C LEU A 50 0.82 -5.13 -1.46
N PHE A 51 0.25 -5.68 -0.38
CA PHE A 51 0.83 -5.65 0.96
C PHE A 51 1.08 -7.06 1.49
N ARG A 52 2.31 -7.34 1.94
CA ARG A 52 2.65 -8.65 2.51
C ARG A 52 2.50 -8.61 4.03
N GLY A 53 1.56 -9.39 4.57
CA GLY A 53 1.21 -9.33 6.01
C GLY A 53 2.35 -9.71 6.97
N SER A 54 3.29 -10.56 6.54
CA SER A 54 4.45 -10.98 7.33
C SER A 54 5.58 -9.94 7.39
N ASN A 55 5.77 -9.17 6.32
CA ASN A 55 6.99 -8.40 6.11
C ASN A 55 6.74 -6.93 5.72
N ALA A 56 5.51 -6.44 5.78
CA ALA A 56 5.13 -5.18 5.14
C ALA A 56 5.68 -5.14 3.69
N VAL A 57 6.56 -4.18 3.38
CA VAL A 57 7.26 -4.05 2.08
C VAL A 57 8.75 -4.42 2.14
N GLY A 58 9.21 -5.07 3.22
CA GLY A 58 10.62 -5.45 3.42
C GLY A 58 10.91 -6.97 3.38
N TYR A 59 12.14 -7.34 3.74
CA TYR A 59 12.66 -8.73 3.68
C TYR A 59 12.80 -9.42 5.06
N SER A 60 12.43 -8.75 6.15
CA SER A 60 12.52 -9.27 7.53
C SER A 60 11.12 -9.36 8.15
N ASN A 61 10.94 -10.27 9.13
CA ASN A 61 9.72 -10.30 9.95
C ASN A 61 9.69 -9.03 10.79
N TYR A 62 8.69 -8.17 10.56
CA TYR A 62 8.49 -6.98 11.36
C TYR A 62 7.50 -7.26 12.49
N PRO A 63 7.67 -6.66 13.67
CA PRO A 63 6.68 -6.76 14.73
C PRO A 63 5.37 -6.08 14.32
N ASP A 64 4.26 -6.56 14.88
CA ASP A 64 2.90 -6.15 14.48
C ASP A 64 2.68 -4.63 14.56
N ASN A 65 3.32 -3.95 15.51
CA ASN A 65 3.25 -2.49 15.65
C ASN A 65 3.83 -1.73 14.45
N VAL A 66 4.83 -2.30 13.76
CA VAL A 66 5.41 -1.72 12.54
C VAL A 66 4.47 -1.91 11.36
N VAL A 67 3.83 -3.08 11.26
CA VAL A 67 2.80 -3.35 10.24
C VAL A 67 1.64 -2.38 10.40
N ASP A 68 1.14 -2.21 11.62
CA ASP A 68 0.06 -1.28 11.97
C ASP A 68 0.44 0.18 11.64
N GLY A 69 1.62 0.62 12.08
CA GLY A 69 2.12 1.97 11.77
C GLY A 69 2.26 2.22 10.27
N PHE A 70 2.74 1.24 9.51
CA PHE A 70 2.85 1.34 8.06
C PHE A 70 1.48 1.46 7.38
N VAL A 71 0.51 0.62 7.76
CA VAL A 71 -0.84 0.64 7.19
C VAL A 71 -1.53 1.97 7.48
N ARG A 72 -1.45 2.46 8.72
CA ARG A 72 -2.00 3.78 9.06
C ARG A 72 -1.39 4.89 8.23
N HIS A 73 -0.06 4.92 8.10
CA HIS A 73 0.61 5.94 7.31
C HIS A 73 0.28 5.85 5.81
N ALA A 74 0.14 4.64 5.26
CA ALA A 74 -0.30 4.39 3.89
C ALA A 74 -1.71 4.91 3.64
N ALA A 75 -2.65 4.59 4.54
CA ALA A 75 -4.01 5.09 4.45
C ALA A 75 -4.03 6.63 4.52
N ASP A 76 -3.37 7.24 5.51
CA ASP A 76 -3.32 8.71 5.67
C ASP A 76 -2.68 9.42 4.47
N ALA A 77 -1.74 8.77 3.76
CA ALA A 77 -1.12 9.30 2.56
C ALA A 77 -1.99 9.17 1.30
N GLY A 78 -3.14 8.48 1.37
CA GLY A 78 -4.13 8.37 0.30
C GLY A 78 -4.24 6.99 -0.34
N MET A 79 -3.83 5.92 0.34
CA MET A 79 -4.08 4.55 -0.09
C MET A 79 -5.49 4.12 0.29
N ASP A 80 -6.27 3.62 -0.68
CA ASP A 80 -7.66 3.23 -0.44
C ASP A 80 -7.85 1.71 -0.32
N ILE A 81 -7.04 0.90 -1.03
CA ILE A 81 -7.23 -0.55 -1.10
C ILE A 81 -5.93 -1.30 -0.78
N PHE A 82 -6.01 -2.21 0.19
CA PHE A 82 -4.90 -3.03 0.67
C PHE A 82 -5.12 -4.49 0.29
N ARG A 83 -4.43 -4.94 -0.76
CA ARG A 83 -4.41 -6.34 -1.14
C ARG A 83 -3.41 -7.11 -0.29
N VAL A 84 -3.89 -7.63 0.85
CA VAL A 84 -3.08 -8.39 1.80
C VAL A 84 -2.83 -9.81 1.29
N PHE A 85 -1.56 -10.24 1.25
CA PHE A 85 -1.18 -11.62 0.94
C PHE A 85 -0.05 -12.13 1.85
N ASP A 86 0.10 -13.45 1.94
CA ASP A 86 1.21 -14.12 2.64
C ASP A 86 1.76 -15.25 1.77
N SER A 87 3.08 -15.36 1.67
CA SER A 87 3.73 -16.34 0.77
C SER A 87 3.49 -17.80 1.17
N LEU A 88 3.12 -18.07 2.42
CA LEU A 88 2.82 -19.41 2.92
C LEU A 88 1.33 -19.58 3.26
N ASN A 89 0.48 -18.60 2.89
CA ASN A 89 -0.93 -18.52 3.29
C ASN A 89 -1.14 -18.69 4.81
N TYR A 90 -0.19 -18.18 5.61
CA TYR A 90 -0.29 -18.28 7.06
C TYR A 90 -1.32 -17.28 7.59
N LEU A 91 -2.48 -17.81 8.00
CA LEU A 91 -3.64 -17.01 8.41
C LEU A 91 -3.37 -15.99 9.52
N PRO A 92 -2.56 -16.26 10.57
CA PRO A 92 -2.29 -15.27 11.60
C PRO A 92 -1.66 -13.98 11.06
N ASN A 93 -0.70 -14.08 10.12
CA ASN A 93 -0.08 -12.90 9.51
C ASN A 93 -1.08 -12.08 8.68
N LEU A 94 -1.96 -12.78 7.95
CA LEU A 94 -3.03 -12.14 7.20
C LEU A 94 -3.97 -11.39 8.15
N LYS A 95 -4.33 -12.01 9.27
CA LYS A 95 -5.25 -11.44 10.25
C LYS A 95 -4.72 -10.15 10.86
N THR A 96 -3.46 -10.12 11.30
CA THR A 96 -2.83 -8.89 11.85
C THR A 96 -2.87 -7.74 10.85
N ALA A 97 -2.51 -8.00 9.59
CA ALA A 97 -2.52 -6.98 8.54
C ALA A 97 -3.95 -6.51 8.21
N MET A 98 -4.93 -7.43 8.15
CA MET A 98 -6.33 -7.08 7.92
C MET A 98 -6.92 -6.27 9.09
N GLU A 99 -6.60 -6.62 10.33
CA GLU A 99 -7.01 -5.86 11.52
C GLU A 99 -6.44 -4.44 11.50
N ALA A 100 -5.18 -4.26 11.08
CA ALA A 100 -4.59 -2.93 10.90
C ALA A 100 -5.33 -2.12 9.82
N VAL A 101 -5.68 -2.73 8.68
CA VAL A 101 -6.45 -2.05 7.60
C VAL A 101 -7.82 -1.62 8.10
N GLN A 102 -8.53 -2.49 8.83
CA GLN A 102 -9.86 -2.19 9.38
C GLN A 102 -9.88 -1.04 10.40
N GLN A 103 -8.73 -0.68 10.98
CA GLN A 103 -8.61 0.48 11.86
C GLN A 103 -8.44 1.79 11.10
N THR A 104 -8.41 1.75 9.76
CA THR A 104 -8.27 2.91 8.87
C THR A 104 -9.54 3.11 8.03
N HIS A 105 -9.49 4.01 7.04
CA HIS A 105 -10.55 4.16 6.04
C HIS A 105 -10.39 3.24 4.81
N GLY A 106 -9.27 2.49 4.73
CA GLY A 106 -8.97 1.60 3.63
C GLY A 106 -9.78 0.31 3.65
N ILE A 107 -9.81 -0.37 2.50
CA ILE A 107 -10.54 -1.64 2.25
C ILE A 107 -9.57 -2.78 1.94
#